data_AF-A0A7J5AKW4-F1
#
_entry.id   AF-A0A7J5AKW4-F1
#
_cell.length_a   1.000
_cell.length_b   1.000
_cell.length_c   1.000
_cell.angle_alpha   90.00
_cell.angle_beta   90.00
_cell.angle_gamma   90.00
#
_symmetry.space_group_name_H-M   'P 1'
#
loop_
_entity.id
_entity.type
_entity.pdbx_description
1 polymer ?
#
loop_
_entity_poly.entity_id
_entity_poly.type
_entity_poly.pdbx_seq_one_letter_code
_entity_poly.pdbx_strand_id
1 'polypeptide(L)' 'MKNTKILILFIIGATFVALGVILKVLDYSFNSLFLIIGMTFNAVAAFLLILKMIRKNDSGSFMDD' A
#
# COMPACT_ATOMS: atom_id res chain seq x y z
N MET A 1 -14.56 7.34 7.32
CA MET A 1 -13.22 7.03 7.89
C MET A 1 -12.55 5.73 7.37
N LYS A 2 -13.08 5.00 6.36
CA LYS A 2 -12.45 3.75 5.84
C LYS A 2 -11.22 3.99 4.92
N ASN A 3 -11.19 5.10 4.19
CA ASN A 3 -10.13 5.40 3.21
C ASN A 3 -8.81 5.79 3.89
N THR A 4 -8.90 6.47 5.04
CA THR A 4 -7.76 6.90 5.84
C THR A 4 -6.90 5.72 6.27
N LYS A 5 -7.50 4.55 6.55
CA LYS A 5 -6.75 3.33 6.91
C LYS A 5 -5.88 2.81 5.76
N ILE A 6 -6.41 2.82 4.53
CA ILE A 6 -5.68 2.40 3.33
C ILE A 6 -4.53 3.39 3.03
N LEU A 7 -4.79 4.69 3.24
CA LEU A 7 -3.81 5.75 3.05
C LEU A 7 -2.65 5.64 4.08
N ILE A 8 -2.97 5.39 5.35
CA ILE A 8 -1.96 5.13 6.39
C ILE A 8 -1.13 3.88 6.04
N LEU A 9 -1.76 2.80 5.58
CA LEU A 9 -1.07 1.57 5.16
C LEU A 9 -0.09 1.85 4.01
N PHE A 10 -0.50 2.67 3.03
CA PHE A 10 0.33 3.09 1.91
C PHE A 10 1.51 3.97 2.37
N ILE A 11 1.30 4.92 3.29
CA ILE A 11 2.39 5.76 3.83
C ILE A 11 3.43 4.91 4.57
N ILE A 12 2.98 3.94 5.37
CA ILE A 12 3.89 3.01 6.06
C ILE A 12 4.69 2.21 5.03
N GLY A 13 4.02 1.61 4.03
CA GLY A 13 4.69 0.88 2.95
C GLY A 13 5.71 1.73 2.20
N ALA A 14 5.35 2.95 1.80
CA ALA A 14 6.23 3.89 1.15
C ALA A 14 7.46 4.26 2.01
N THR A 15 7.29 4.38 3.32
CA THR A 15 8.40 4.65 4.26
C THR A 15 9.38 3.49 4.30
N PHE A 16 8.88 2.24 4.37
CA PHE A 16 9.72 1.04 4.31
C PHE A 16 10.46 0.90 2.97
N VAL A 17 9.80 1.23 1.85
CA VAL A 17 10.47 1.25 0.54
C VAL A 17 11.58 2.31 0.51
N ALA A 18 11.30 3.54 0.97
CA ALA A 18 12.29 4.62 1.00
C ALA A 18 13.52 4.23 1.84
N LEU A 19 13.30 3.69 3.05
CA LEU A 19 14.37 3.16 3.90
C LEU A 19 15.12 2.02 3.23
N GLY A 20 14.41 1.08 2.61
CA GLY A 20 15.02 -0.04 1.89
C GLY A 20 15.88 0.41 0.71
N VAL A 21 15.48 1.44 -0.03
CA VAL A 21 16.26 2.04 -1.12
C VAL A 21 17.52 2.70 -0.57
N ILE A 22 17.42 3.48 0.51
CA ILE A 22 18.59 4.11 1.16
C ILE A 22 19.57 3.04 1.63
N LEU A 23 19.09 1.99 2.31
CA LEU A 23 19.91 0.88 2.76
C LEU A 23 20.54 0.09 1.60
N LYS A 24 19.87 0.01 0.44
CA LYS A 24 20.40 -0.60 -0.77
C LYS A 24 21.54 0.21 -1.36
N VAL A 25 21.43 1.54 -1.36
CA VAL A 25 22.52 2.42 -1.80
C VAL A 25 23.72 2.35 -0.87
N LEU A 26 23.48 2.14 0.43
CA LEU A 26 24.52 1.97 1.46
C LEU A 26 25.04 0.51 1.57
N ASP A 27 24.61 -0.39 0.69
CA ASP A 27 25.02 -1.80 0.60
C ASP A 27 24.86 -2.62 1.91
N TYR A 28 23.83 -2.30 2.70
CA TYR A 28 23.49 -3.08 3.89
C TYR A 28 22.78 -4.39 3.53
N SER A 29 23.21 -5.50 4.12
CA SER A 29 22.69 -6.86 3.85
C SER A 29 21.17 -7.03 4.07
N PHE A 30 20.55 -6.19 4.89
CA PHE A 30 19.12 -6.27 5.20
C PHE A 30 18.24 -5.43 4.26
N ASN A 31 18.82 -4.74 3.26
CA ASN A 31 18.07 -3.84 2.36
C ASN A 31 16.88 -4.54 1.68
N SER A 32 17.05 -5.81 1.31
CA SER A 32 16.08 -6.59 0.57
C SER A 32 14.84 -6.88 1.42
N LEU A 33 15.01 -7.09 2.72
CA LEU A 33 13.90 -7.28 3.66
C LEU A 33 13.03 -6.02 3.75
N PHE A 34 13.64 -4.85 3.93
CA PHE A 34 12.91 -3.57 3.99
C PHE A 34 12.16 -3.28 2.68
N LEU A 35 12.80 -3.55 1.54
CA LEU A 35 12.17 -3.40 0.22
C LEU A 35 11.01 -4.37 0.02
N ILE A 36 11.18 -5.65 0.31
CA ILE A 36 10.12 -6.67 0.16
C ILE A 36 8.91 -6.33 1.05
N ILE A 37 9.16 -5.96 2.30
CA ILE A 37 8.10 -5.58 3.24
C ILE A 37 7.37 -4.34 2.72
N GLY A 38 8.10 -3.27 2.40
CA GLY A 38 7.51 -2.02 1.90
C GLY A 38 6.70 -2.21 0.61
N MET A 39 7.24 -2.98 -0.35
CA MET A 39 6.55 -3.30 -1.60
C MET A 39 5.29 -4.13 -1.35
N THR A 40 5.32 -5.08 -0.41
CA THR A 40 4.15 -5.89 -0.04
C THR A 40 3.05 -5.02 0.55
N PHE A 41 3.39 -4.11 1.48
CA PHE A 41 2.43 -3.16 2.05
C PHE A 41 1.80 -2.25 0.98
N ASN A 42 2.61 -1.73 0.05
CA ASN A 42 2.11 -0.93 -1.06
C ASN A 42 1.23 -1.74 -2.02
N ALA A 43 1.59 -2.99 -2.31
CA ALA A 43 0.80 -3.88 -3.16
C ALA A 43 -0.57 -4.19 -2.53
N VAL A 44 -0.62 -4.47 -1.22
CA VAL A 44 -1.89 -4.67 -0.50
C VAL A 44 -2.73 -3.40 -0.50
N ALA A 45 -2.13 -2.23 -0.27
CA ALA A 45 -2.84 -0.96 -0.32
C ALA A 45 -3.44 -0.71 -1.72
N ALA A 46 -2.68 -0.93 -2.78
CA ALA A 46 -3.15 -0.82 -4.16
C ALA A 46 -4.27 -1.83 -4.46
N PHE A 47 -4.11 -3.09 -4.04
CA PHE A 47 -5.12 -4.12 -4.20
C PHE A 47 -6.44 -3.75 -3.50
N LEU A 48 -6.38 -3.22 -2.28
CA LEU A 48 -7.57 -2.75 -1.56
C LEU A 48 -8.23 -1.56 -2.26
N LEU A 49 -7.46 -0.65 -2.86
CA LEU A 49 -8.01 0.45 -3.67
C LEU A 49 -8.72 -0.07 -4.91
N ILE A 50 -8.12 -1.03 -5.62
CA ILE A 50 -8.71 -1.67 -6.81
C ILE A 50 -10.00 -2.40 -6.44
N LEU A 51 -9.99 -3.23 -5.39
CA LEU A 51 -11.20 -3.89 -4.90
C LEU A 51 -12.30 -2.90 -4.55
N LYS A 52 -11.93 -1.77 -3.94
CA LYS A 52 -12.89 -0.71 -3.61
C LYS A 52 -13.46 -0.05 -4.87
N MET A 53 -12.64 0.18 -5.91
CA MET A 53 -13.12 0.71 -7.19
C MET A 53 -14.08 -0.26 -7.86
N ILE A 54 -13.74 -1.55 -7.91
CA ILE A 54 -14.60 -2.60 -8.49
C ILE A 54 -15.93 -2.66 -7.74
N ARG A 55 -15.91 -2.73 -6.40
CA ARG A 55 -17.15 -2.74 -5.59
C ARG A 55 -18.00 -1.49 -5.76
N LYS A 56 -17.37 -0.31 -5.88
CA LYS A 56 -18.09 0.96 -6.13
C LYS A 56 -18.73 0.97 -7.53
N ASN A 57 -18.11 0.29 -8.49
CA ASN A 57 -18.61 0.17 -9.85
C ASN A 57 -19.72 -0.88 -9.98
N ASP A 58 -19.67 -1.94 -9.16
CA ASP A 58 -20.74 -2.96 -9.04
C ASP A 58 -21.98 -2.42 -8.32
N SER A 59 -21.82 -1.45 -7.40
CA SER A 59 -22.95 -0.73 -6.78
C SER A 59 -23.56 0.32 -7.72
N GLY A 60 -23.69 0.01 -9.01
CA GLY A 60 -24.56 0.73 -9.91
C GLY A 60 -25.99 0.60 -9.41
N SER A 61 -26.50 1.63 -8.73
CA SER A 61 -27.91 1.81 -8.37
C SER A 61 -28.50 0.75 -7.43
N PHE A 62 -28.31 0.89 -6.12
CA PHE A 62 -29.35 0.77 -5.08
C PHE A 62 -28.69 0.94 -3.71
N MET A 63 -29.06 1.98 -2.96
CA MET A 63 -28.56 2.32 -1.62
C MET A 63 -27.29 3.19 -1.59
N ASP A 64 -27.41 4.37 -2.20
CA ASP A 64 -27.15 5.58 -1.42
C ASP A 64 -28.16 5.59 -0.25
N ASP A 65 -27.67 5.33 0.96
CA ASP A 65 -28.19 5.82 2.26
C ASP A 65 -27.19 5.45 3.38
#